data_AF-A0A813H942-F1
#
_entry.id   AF-A0A813H942-F1
#
_cell.length_a   1.000
_cell.length_b   1.000
_cell.length_c   1.000
_cell.angle_alpha   90.00
_cell.angle_beta   90.00
_cell.angle_gamma   90.00
#
_symmetry.space_group_name_H-M   'P 1'
#
loop_
_entity.id
_entity.type
_entity.pdbx_description
1 polymer ?
#
loop_
_entity_poly.entity_id
_entity_poly.type
_entity_poly.pdbx_seq_one_letter_code
_entity_poly.pdbx_strand_id
1 'polypeptide(L)'
;MDRLDQLMRPLLPMLGGSFKSMLDTPRRQLEHQLARVLDHHDATAIGQTHTALRDLLQQVGALSMMGPMLGCMSGGSGSSTVAFDNFTAAAAAFEAARQAACSTQQRQHIREELRRLLDVAERYMAHVRMKERLGTAVGSSGELARQWDAPGGLRAQLERLADEDCVTDLMPLVALQGGGGGMMSDMFAKMMPQGSASGVSAAPAAVESLPFLDPDLLSIRYDAAELRGLVARWSESLVNGAVMVGSPIRPMRLSCASSPDVEHAIQVLQRLLELGFGYVAQGDAGQDSSQPQSEEAEKEGMLIAVLDRRRATLPLCASATFLESKKRRSRLRDVVRVLRSQAKRGRKFALRINSDLELALKMLREHHEDSWVGDILQGVWRVMFERRQLVVFELWVLEDGVEKMIAADFGHPHSTFGFYVATRFFDRSYKTCMPGFILAFAAAQVLFKHGFGFWDLGGTNASPMMAYKPQVALELLRDEWLDLLSATRQRCSSGAAAPRQVVPGVAVAEIGEDDLWSALACRDDPSSGGTASKAKAKTKAAKPAGAPRPKTATDHQPPSAESQGSSARAKFQVLYAELCSSGMEATAAAAEALRRLSQRSSVAAVI
;
A
#
# COMPACT_ATOMS: atom_id res chain seq x y z
N MET A 1 19.55 18.64 -7.73
CA MET A 1 18.57 19.56 -8.33
C MET A 1 19.19 20.36 -9.47
N ASP A 2 20.27 21.10 -9.26
CA ASP A 2 20.89 21.92 -10.33
C ASP A 2 21.25 21.14 -11.60
N ARG A 3 21.80 19.92 -11.47
CA ARG A 3 22.06 19.04 -12.62
C ARG A 3 20.79 18.58 -13.35
N LEU A 4 19.70 18.38 -12.61
CA LEU A 4 18.40 17.97 -13.14
C LEU A 4 17.75 19.12 -13.91
N ASP A 5 17.79 20.32 -13.33
CA ASP A 5 17.31 21.55 -13.95
C ASP A 5 18.12 21.89 -15.21
N GLN A 6 19.45 21.74 -15.18
CA GLN A 6 20.29 21.90 -16.37
C GLN A 6 19.93 20.92 -17.50
N LEU A 7 19.53 19.69 -17.15
CA LEU A 7 19.13 18.65 -18.10
C LEU A 7 17.72 18.87 -18.66
N MET A 8 16.81 19.41 -17.85
CA MET A 8 15.42 19.67 -18.25
C MET A 8 15.21 20.99 -18.99
N ARG A 9 16.03 22.01 -18.70
CA ARG A 9 15.92 23.37 -19.26
C ARG A 9 15.90 23.42 -20.81
N PRO A 10 16.63 22.57 -21.56
CA PRO A 10 16.53 22.51 -23.02
C PRO A 10 15.26 21.82 -23.54
N LEU A 11 14.66 20.91 -22.76
CA LEU A 11 13.50 20.10 -23.15
C LEU A 11 12.18 20.85 -22.91
N LEU A 12 12.11 21.65 -21.85
CA LEU A 12 10.90 22.36 -21.41
C LEU A 12 10.21 23.24 -22.47
N PRO A 13 10.93 23.95 -23.38
CA PRO A 13 10.29 24.74 -24.44
C PRO A 13 9.71 23.90 -25.59
N MET A 14 10.18 22.66 -25.77
CA MET A 14 9.77 21.76 -26.87
C MET A 14 8.54 20.92 -26.52
N LEU A 15 8.14 20.91 -25.25
CA LEU A 15 7.07 20.08 -24.72
C LEU A 15 5.79 20.91 -24.61
N GLY A 16 4.70 20.45 -25.24
CA GLY A 16 3.37 21.07 -25.09
C GLY A 16 2.90 21.08 -23.63
N GLY A 17 1.87 21.88 -23.32
CA GLY A 17 1.41 22.13 -21.95
C GLY A 17 1.11 20.87 -21.11
N SER A 18 0.65 19.77 -21.74
CA SER A 18 0.39 18.50 -21.02
C SER A 18 1.67 17.70 -20.69
N PHE A 19 2.70 17.76 -21.54
CA PHE A 19 3.98 17.08 -21.27
C PHE A 19 4.80 17.81 -20.22
N LYS A 20 4.69 19.14 -20.19
CA LYS A 20 5.26 19.95 -19.10
C LYS A 20 4.64 19.59 -17.74
N SER A 21 3.32 19.40 -17.67
CA SER A 21 2.66 19.00 -16.42
C SER A 21 3.00 17.58 -15.97
N MET A 22 3.24 16.67 -16.94
CA MET A 22 3.69 15.30 -16.65
C MET A 22 5.05 15.28 -15.93
N LEU A 23 6.01 16.13 -16.32
CA LEU A 23 7.31 16.23 -15.65
C LEU A 23 7.32 17.14 -14.42
N ASP A 24 6.53 18.22 -14.43
CA ASP A 24 6.47 19.16 -13.30
C ASP A 24 5.89 18.50 -12.04
N THR A 25 4.97 17.54 -12.19
CA THR A 25 4.34 16.89 -11.03
C THR A 25 5.32 15.99 -10.25
N PRO A 26 6.02 15.03 -10.87
CA PRO A 26 7.06 14.25 -10.19
C PRO A 26 8.25 15.11 -9.75
N ARG A 27 8.62 16.16 -10.50
CA ARG A 27 9.67 17.09 -10.09
C ARG A 27 9.32 17.82 -8.80
N ARG A 28 8.13 18.44 -8.72
CA ARG A 28 7.65 19.11 -7.50
C ARG A 28 7.45 18.13 -6.34
N GLN A 29 7.00 16.92 -6.65
CA GLN A 29 6.89 15.86 -5.65
C GLN A 29 8.28 15.45 -5.14
N LEU A 30 9.27 15.28 -6.01
CA LEU A 30 10.66 15.00 -5.65
C LEU A 30 11.25 16.14 -4.79
N GLU A 31 11.04 17.40 -5.18
CA GLU A 31 11.45 18.58 -4.41
C GLU A 31 10.82 18.61 -3.02
N HIS A 32 9.51 18.41 -2.92
CA HIS A 32 8.78 18.38 -1.67
C HIS A 32 9.24 17.23 -0.75
N GLN A 33 9.44 16.04 -1.32
CA GLN A 33 9.86 14.87 -0.56
C GLN A 33 11.33 14.97 -0.14
N LEU A 34 12.22 15.45 -1.00
CA LEU A 34 13.62 15.73 -0.64
C LEU A 34 13.71 16.78 0.47
N ALA A 35 12.91 17.85 0.41
CA ALA A 35 12.82 18.82 1.50
C ALA A 35 12.42 18.15 2.82
N ARG A 36 11.40 17.26 2.80
CA ARG A 36 11.00 16.50 3.99
C ARG A 36 12.07 15.51 4.49
N VAL A 37 12.81 14.86 3.59
CA VAL A 37 13.93 13.99 3.96
C VAL A 37 15.03 14.80 4.64
N LEU A 38 15.37 15.97 4.10
CA LEU A 38 16.44 16.82 4.60
C LEU A 38 16.05 17.54 5.90
N ASP A 39 14.80 18.01 6.02
CA ASP A 39 14.33 18.76 7.18
C ASP A 39 13.87 17.88 8.35
N HIS A 40 13.38 16.66 8.06
CA HIS A 40 12.71 15.82 9.05
C HIS A 40 13.26 14.39 9.16
N HIS A 41 14.27 14.01 8.37
CA HIS A 41 14.80 12.65 8.32
C HIS A 41 13.69 11.58 8.14
N ASP A 42 12.63 11.94 7.40
CA ASP A 42 11.43 11.12 7.25
C ASP A 42 11.69 9.92 6.33
N ALA A 43 11.74 8.72 6.91
CA ALA A 43 11.97 7.47 6.17
C ALA A 43 10.89 7.18 5.11
N THR A 44 9.67 7.69 5.31
CA THR A 44 8.59 7.58 4.31
C THR A 44 8.88 8.48 3.12
N ALA A 45 9.36 9.70 3.40
CA ALA A 45 9.77 10.65 2.37
C ALA A 45 10.98 10.14 1.57
N ILE A 46 11.86 9.31 2.16
CA ILE A 46 12.94 8.63 1.42
C ILE A 46 12.36 7.66 0.38
N GLY A 47 11.39 6.81 0.77
CA GLY A 47 10.71 5.91 -0.18
C GLY A 47 9.91 6.64 -1.26
N GLN A 48 9.31 7.78 -0.92
CA GLN A 48 8.59 8.64 -1.86
C GLN A 48 9.54 9.43 -2.78
N THR A 49 10.73 9.79 -2.31
CA THR A 49 11.82 10.37 -3.10
C THR A 49 12.30 9.38 -4.15
N HIS A 50 12.51 8.11 -3.77
CA HIS A 50 12.85 7.04 -4.71
C HIS A 50 11.76 6.83 -5.77
N THR A 51 10.50 6.86 -5.36
CA THR A 51 9.35 6.79 -6.28
C THR A 51 9.35 7.95 -7.27
N ALA A 52 9.46 9.19 -6.78
CA ALA A 52 9.46 10.38 -7.62
C ALA A 52 10.67 10.43 -8.57
N LEU A 53 11.85 9.98 -8.11
CA LEU A 53 13.04 9.85 -8.94
C LEU A 53 12.88 8.77 -10.02
N ARG A 54 12.27 7.63 -9.68
CA ARG A 54 11.96 6.55 -10.62
C ARG A 54 10.92 6.99 -11.66
N ASP A 55 9.86 7.67 -11.24
CA ASP A 55 8.81 8.13 -12.15
C ASP A 55 9.37 9.23 -13.08
N LEU A 56 10.24 10.10 -12.56
CA LEU A 56 11.00 11.06 -13.37
C LEU A 56 11.93 10.34 -14.36
N LEU A 57 12.66 9.31 -13.93
CA LEU A 57 13.50 8.45 -14.78
C LEU A 57 12.68 7.81 -15.92
N GLN A 58 11.50 7.26 -15.60
CA GLN A 58 10.59 6.67 -16.58
C GLN A 58 10.10 7.70 -17.59
N GLN A 59 9.73 8.90 -17.13
CA GLN A 59 9.26 9.98 -18.00
C GLN A 59 10.37 10.57 -18.87
N VAL A 60 11.57 10.77 -18.33
CA VAL A 60 12.74 11.21 -19.10
C VAL A 60 13.14 10.14 -20.11
N GLY A 61 13.08 8.86 -19.75
CA GLY A 61 13.26 7.75 -20.68
C GLY A 61 12.23 7.76 -21.81
N ALA A 62 10.95 7.94 -21.49
CA ALA A 62 9.88 8.06 -22.48
C ALA A 62 10.08 9.27 -23.42
N LEU A 63 10.52 10.42 -22.89
CA LEU A 63 10.80 11.62 -23.68
C LEU A 63 12.04 11.48 -24.57
N SER A 64 13.12 10.87 -24.06
CA SER A 64 14.31 10.56 -24.87
C SER A 64 14.00 9.62 -26.03
N MET A 65 13.01 8.75 -25.87
CA MET A 65 12.51 7.87 -26.93
C MET A 65 11.60 8.55 -27.94
N MET A 66 10.84 9.57 -27.52
CA MET A 66 10.16 10.46 -28.46
C MET A 66 11.14 11.40 -29.15
N GLY A 67 12.33 11.61 -28.59
CA GLY A 67 13.39 12.47 -29.12
C GLY A 67 13.71 12.23 -30.59
N PRO A 68 13.92 10.98 -31.07
CA PRO A 68 14.08 10.69 -32.49
C PRO A 68 12.83 10.95 -33.34
N MET A 69 11.62 10.63 -32.85
CA MET A 69 10.36 10.89 -33.58
C MET A 69 10.03 12.39 -33.67
N LEU A 70 10.30 13.15 -32.62
CA LEU A 70 10.16 14.61 -32.56
C LEU A 70 11.34 15.32 -33.23
N GLY A 71 12.51 14.67 -33.25
CA GLY A 71 13.79 15.13 -33.77
C GLY A 71 14.01 14.84 -35.25
N CYS A 72 13.09 14.15 -35.94
CA CYS A 72 13.03 14.16 -37.41
C CYS A 72 12.89 15.58 -38.01
N MET A 73 12.65 16.60 -37.19
CA MET A 73 12.64 18.02 -37.59
C MET A 73 13.89 18.81 -37.17
N SER A 74 14.81 18.28 -36.34
CA SER A 74 16.03 18.97 -35.91
C SER A 74 17.24 18.03 -35.89
N GLY A 75 18.04 18.05 -36.96
CA GLY A 75 19.12 17.10 -37.24
C GLY A 75 20.33 17.10 -36.29
N GLY A 76 20.16 16.65 -35.04
CA GLY A 76 21.21 16.55 -34.02
C GLY A 76 21.27 15.17 -33.36
N SER A 77 21.89 14.19 -34.03
CA SER A 77 21.98 12.77 -33.60
C SER A 77 22.86 12.48 -32.36
N GLY A 78 23.55 13.47 -31.78
CA GLY A 78 24.59 13.22 -30.75
C GLY A 78 24.27 13.66 -29.31
N SER A 79 23.18 14.40 -29.07
CA SER A 79 22.95 15.08 -27.79
C SER A 79 22.24 14.21 -26.74
N SER A 80 21.39 13.26 -27.16
CA SER A 80 20.53 12.51 -26.25
C SER A 80 21.25 11.46 -25.40
N THR A 81 22.29 10.80 -25.93
CA THR A 81 23.06 9.75 -25.23
C THR A 81 23.91 10.33 -24.10
N VAL A 82 24.63 11.43 -24.36
CA VAL A 82 25.46 12.12 -23.37
C VAL A 82 24.63 12.66 -22.19
N ALA A 83 23.42 13.16 -22.45
CA ALA A 83 22.51 13.60 -21.40
C ALA A 83 22.06 12.43 -20.51
N PHE A 84 21.75 11.28 -21.10
CA PHE A 84 21.34 10.08 -20.37
C PHE A 84 22.47 9.50 -19.51
N ASP A 85 23.69 9.42 -20.02
CA ASP A 85 24.85 8.93 -19.28
C ASP A 85 25.20 9.84 -18.10
N ASN A 86 25.19 11.16 -18.31
CA ASN A 86 25.43 12.14 -17.24
C ASN A 86 24.34 12.11 -16.15
N PHE A 87 23.08 11.90 -16.54
CA PHE A 87 21.99 11.72 -15.59
C PHE A 87 22.20 10.46 -14.76
N THR A 88 22.53 9.35 -15.42
CA THR A 88 22.68 8.05 -14.77
C THR A 88 23.84 8.06 -13.77
N ALA A 89 24.97 8.67 -14.14
CA ALA A 89 26.09 8.90 -13.23
C ALA A 89 25.70 9.80 -12.03
N ALA A 90 24.87 10.82 -12.24
CA ALA A 90 24.38 11.68 -11.17
C ALA A 90 23.41 10.96 -10.22
N ALA A 91 22.54 10.09 -10.74
CA ALA A 91 21.63 9.26 -9.95
C ALA A 91 22.41 8.25 -9.09
N ALA A 92 23.42 7.58 -9.68
CA ALA A 92 24.31 6.68 -8.96
C ALA A 92 25.08 7.40 -7.83
N ALA A 93 25.64 8.58 -8.11
CA ALA A 93 26.35 9.39 -7.11
C ALA A 93 25.42 9.87 -5.97
N PHE A 94 24.19 10.26 -6.28
CA PHE A 94 23.19 10.65 -5.29
C PHE A 94 22.84 9.49 -4.36
N GLU A 95 22.59 8.30 -4.90
CA GLU A 95 22.27 7.13 -4.09
C GLU A 95 23.44 6.66 -3.23
N ALA A 96 24.67 6.70 -3.76
CA ALA A 96 25.87 6.43 -2.97
C ALA A 96 25.99 7.39 -1.77
N ALA A 97 25.76 8.68 -1.99
CA ALA A 97 25.75 9.69 -0.92
C ALA A 97 24.61 9.46 0.09
N ARG A 98 23.41 9.08 -0.39
CA ARG A 98 22.26 8.77 0.49
C ARG A 98 22.55 7.57 1.38
N GLN A 99 23.14 6.50 0.84
CA GLN A 99 23.51 5.31 1.61
C GLN A 99 24.60 5.61 2.65
N ALA A 100 25.59 6.43 2.28
CA ALA A 100 26.62 6.89 3.22
C ALA A 100 26.02 7.71 4.37
N ALA A 101 24.93 8.44 4.13
CA ALA A 101 24.19 9.21 5.14
C ALA A 101 23.17 8.38 5.93
N CYS A 102 22.86 7.15 5.52
CA CYS A 102 21.90 6.30 6.21
C CYS A 102 22.46 5.78 7.55
N SER A 103 21.62 5.74 8.58
CA SER A 103 21.96 5.08 9.84
C SER A 103 22.21 3.59 9.63
N THR A 104 22.91 2.92 10.55
CA THR A 104 23.09 1.46 10.50
C THR A 104 21.76 0.73 10.43
N GLN A 105 20.74 1.20 11.13
CA GLN A 105 19.39 0.64 11.07
C GLN A 105 18.74 0.81 9.68
N GLN A 106 18.92 1.97 9.04
CA GLN A 106 18.41 2.21 7.69
C GLN A 106 19.14 1.35 6.64
N ARG A 107 20.47 1.21 6.74
CA ARG A 107 21.25 0.33 5.87
C ARG A 107 20.83 -1.13 6.04
N GLN A 108 20.63 -1.57 7.28
CA GLN A 108 20.11 -2.90 7.57
C GLN A 108 18.71 -3.11 6.96
N HIS A 109 17.81 -2.13 7.09
CA HIS A 109 16.49 -2.19 6.47
C HIS A 109 16.58 -2.30 4.95
N ILE A 110 17.46 -1.54 4.31
CA ILE A 110 17.68 -1.61 2.85
C ILE A 110 18.19 -2.99 2.44
N ARG A 111 19.11 -3.59 3.21
CA ARG A 111 19.57 -4.97 2.97
C ARG A 111 18.45 -5.98 3.07
N GLU A 112 17.60 -5.84 4.08
CA GLU A 112 16.43 -6.71 4.26
C GLU A 112 15.48 -6.59 3.07
N GLU A 113 15.20 -5.37 2.58
CA GLU A 113 14.38 -5.17 1.37
C GLU A 113 15.07 -5.73 0.12
N LEU A 114 16.39 -5.59 -0.03
CA LEU A 114 17.15 -6.14 -1.16
C LEU A 114 17.14 -7.68 -1.17
N ARG A 115 17.26 -8.32 0.00
CA ARG A 115 17.11 -9.77 0.13
C ARG A 115 15.71 -10.23 -0.26
N ARG A 116 14.66 -9.50 0.16
CA ARG A 116 13.29 -9.81 -0.28
C ARG A 116 13.13 -9.66 -1.80
N LEU A 117 13.70 -8.61 -2.39
CA LEU A 117 13.68 -8.42 -3.84
C LEU A 117 14.36 -9.59 -4.58
N LEU A 118 15.50 -10.08 -4.07
CA LEU A 118 16.18 -11.27 -4.57
C LEU A 118 15.25 -12.51 -4.51
N ASP A 119 14.58 -12.75 -3.39
CA ASP A 119 13.66 -13.88 -3.23
C ASP A 119 12.46 -13.80 -4.18
N VAL A 120 11.92 -12.60 -4.40
CA VAL A 120 10.84 -12.36 -5.37
C VAL A 120 11.34 -12.58 -6.80
N ALA A 121 12.51 -12.05 -7.14
CA ALA A 121 13.10 -12.21 -8.46
C ALA A 121 13.39 -13.69 -8.76
N GLU A 122 13.85 -14.47 -7.79
CA GLU A 122 14.01 -15.93 -7.94
C GLU A 122 12.69 -16.64 -8.22
N ARG A 123 11.59 -16.26 -7.55
CA ARG A 123 10.26 -16.81 -7.85
C ARG A 123 9.85 -16.51 -9.29
N TYR A 124 10.12 -15.30 -9.78
CA TYR A 124 9.86 -14.93 -11.17
C TYR A 124 10.76 -15.69 -12.16
N MET A 125 12.07 -15.80 -11.89
CA MET A 125 12.99 -16.56 -12.75
C MET A 125 12.62 -18.05 -12.78
N ALA A 126 12.21 -18.64 -11.66
CA ALA A 126 11.70 -20.01 -11.62
C ALA A 126 10.46 -20.19 -12.53
N HIS A 127 9.56 -19.21 -12.57
CA HIS A 127 8.42 -19.21 -13.48
C HIS A 127 8.86 -19.12 -14.95
N VAL A 128 9.81 -18.25 -15.28
CA VAL A 128 10.36 -18.14 -16.65
C VAL A 128 10.99 -19.46 -17.08
N ARG A 129 11.84 -20.06 -16.23
CA ARG A 129 12.48 -21.36 -16.48
C ARG A 129 11.44 -22.47 -16.67
N MET A 130 10.35 -22.46 -15.89
CA MET A 130 9.24 -23.41 -16.05
C MET A 130 8.58 -23.25 -17.43
N LYS A 131 8.27 -22.02 -17.87
CA LYS A 131 7.71 -21.75 -19.20
C LYS A 131 8.65 -22.22 -20.32
N GLU A 132 9.95 -21.95 -20.21
CA GLU A 132 10.95 -22.41 -21.17
C GLU A 132 11.00 -23.94 -21.26
N ARG A 133 10.94 -24.65 -20.12
CA ARG A 133 10.87 -26.14 -20.08
C ARG A 133 9.59 -26.71 -20.71
N LEU A 134 8.48 -25.97 -20.63
CA LEU A 134 7.21 -26.35 -21.26
C LEU A 134 7.18 -26.03 -22.77
N GLY A 135 8.27 -25.49 -23.33
CA GLY A 135 8.33 -25.08 -24.73
C GLY A 135 7.57 -23.78 -25.03
N THR A 136 7.10 -23.07 -24.01
CA THR A 136 6.45 -21.78 -24.18
C THR A 136 7.49 -20.73 -24.49
N ALA A 137 7.28 -19.95 -25.56
CA ALA A 137 8.18 -18.86 -25.91
C ALA A 137 8.26 -17.84 -24.77
N VAL A 138 9.45 -17.66 -24.19
CA VAL A 138 9.70 -16.71 -23.09
C VAL A 138 10.35 -15.39 -23.54
N GLY A 139 10.76 -15.30 -24.81
CA GLY A 139 11.36 -14.10 -25.40
C GLY A 139 12.53 -13.55 -24.57
N SER A 140 12.55 -12.23 -24.37
CA SER A 140 13.57 -11.52 -23.58
C SER A 140 13.60 -11.92 -22.10
N SER A 141 12.52 -12.51 -21.56
CA SER A 141 12.54 -13.03 -20.18
C SER A 141 13.49 -14.22 -20.03
N GLY A 142 13.63 -15.07 -21.06
CA GLY A 142 14.58 -16.18 -21.03
C GLY A 142 16.03 -15.71 -21.06
N GLU A 143 16.33 -14.61 -21.75
CA GLU A 143 17.65 -13.99 -21.72
C GLU A 143 17.96 -13.40 -20.35
N LEU A 144 17.00 -12.69 -19.74
CA LEU A 144 17.12 -12.19 -18.37
C LEU A 144 17.39 -13.33 -17.38
N ALA A 145 16.69 -14.47 -17.49
CA ALA A 145 16.93 -15.63 -16.63
C ALA A 145 18.36 -16.20 -16.79
N ARG A 146 18.90 -16.22 -18.01
CA ARG A 146 20.29 -16.62 -18.25
C ARG A 146 21.30 -15.63 -17.65
N GLN A 147 21.05 -14.32 -17.77
CA GLN A 147 21.89 -13.28 -17.17
C GLN A 147 21.81 -13.29 -15.63
N TRP A 148 20.65 -13.63 -15.09
CA TRP A 148 20.43 -13.83 -13.65
C TRP A 148 21.30 -14.97 -13.11
N ASP A 149 21.35 -16.10 -13.81
CA ASP A 149 22.05 -17.33 -13.40
C ASP A 149 23.55 -17.35 -13.75
N ALA A 150 24.04 -16.41 -14.56
CA ALA A 150 25.44 -16.37 -14.96
C ALA A 150 26.38 -16.21 -13.75
N PRO A 151 27.53 -16.90 -13.69
CA PRO A 151 28.53 -16.68 -12.65
C PRO A 151 28.99 -15.21 -12.62
N GLY A 152 28.85 -14.54 -11.46
CA GLY A 152 29.12 -13.11 -11.35
C GLY A 152 28.09 -12.20 -12.05
N GLY A 153 27.02 -12.81 -12.58
CA GLY A 153 25.87 -12.14 -13.17
C GLY A 153 25.04 -11.40 -12.14
N LEU A 154 23.82 -11.07 -12.54
CA LEU A 154 23.01 -10.12 -11.80
C LEU A 154 22.69 -10.57 -10.37
N ARG A 155 22.30 -11.84 -10.19
CA ARG A 155 21.98 -12.39 -8.88
C ARG A 155 23.15 -12.23 -7.91
N ALA A 156 24.33 -12.67 -8.33
CA ALA A 156 25.55 -12.59 -7.51
C ALA A 156 25.99 -11.14 -7.22
N GLN A 157 25.65 -10.19 -8.10
CA GLN A 157 25.88 -8.76 -7.83
C GLN A 157 24.93 -8.24 -6.75
N LEU A 158 23.64 -8.58 -6.84
CA LEU A 158 22.64 -8.18 -5.85
C LEU A 158 22.84 -8.85 -4.49
N GLU A 159 23.23 -10.13 -4.46
CA GLU A 159 23.58 -10.84 -3.22
C GLU A 159 24.78 -10.16 -2.53
N ARG A 160 25.83 -9.80 -3.28
CA ARG A 160 26.96 -9.02 -2.74
C ARG A 160 26.52 -7.68 -2.17
N LEU A 161 25.65 -6.95 -2.86
CA LEU A 161 25.10 -5.68 -2.36
C LEU A 161 24.26 -5.87 -1.07
N ALA A 162 23.61 -7.01 -0.90
CA ALA A 162 22.84 -7.32 0.30
C ALA A 162 23.73 -7.72 1.50
N ASP A 163 24.89 -8.31 1.23
CA ASP A 163 25.77 -8.88 2.26
C ASP A 163 26.95 -7.99 2.64
N GLU A 164 27.47 -7.18 1.70
CA GLU A 164 28.60 -6.29 1.95
C GLU A 164 28.15 -4.93 2.53
N ASP A 165 29.00 -4.32 3.37
CA ASP A 165 28.79 -2.96 3.91
C ASP A 165 29.03 -1.86 2.84
N CYS A 166 29.01 -2.26 1.57
CA CYS A 166 29.49 -1.54 0.41
C CYS A 166 28.44 -1.57 -0.70
N VAL A 167 27.67 -0.49 -0.84
CA VAL A 167 26.90 -0.24 -2.07
C VAL A 167 27.73 0.74 -2.89
N THR A 168 28.68 0.23 -3.67
CA THR A 168 29.58 1.10 -4.46
C THR A 168 29.12 1.32 -5.89
N ASP A 169 28.17 0.54 -6.41
CA ASP A 169 27.67 0.78 -7.75
C ASP A 169 26.23 0.28 -7.95
N LEU A 170 25.31 1.21 -8.22
CA LEU A 170 23.92 0.92 -8.63
C LEU A 170 23.75 0.90 -10.15
N MET A 171 24.80 1.18 -10.93
CA MET A 171 24.76 1.12 -12.38
C MET A 171 24.28 -0.23 -12.91
N PRO A 172 24.64 -1.39 -12.32
CA PRO A 172 24.08 -2.65 -12.75
C PRO A 172 22.56 -2.71 -12.61
N LEU A 173 21.99 -2.15 -11.52
CA LEU A 173 20.54 -2.06 -11.33
C LEU A 173 19.85 -1.12 -12.32
N VAL A 174 20.50 -0.02 -12.71
CA VAL A 174 20.00 0.87 -13.77
C VAL A 174 20.11 0.20 -15.14
N ALA A 175 21.16 -0.57 -15.39
CA ALA A 175 21.32 -1.34 -16.62
C ALA A 175 20.27 -2.46 -16.77
N LEU A 176 19.68 -2.94 -15.67
CA LEU A 176 18.51 -3.85 -15.70
C LEU A 176 17.20 -3.18 -16.01
N GLN A 177 17.10 -1.86 -15.79
CA GLN A 177 16.04 -1.08 -16.43
C GLN A 177 16.25 -1.02 -17.96
N GLY A 178 17.33 -1.63 -18.45
CA GLY A 178 17.75 -1.76 -19.84
C GLY A 178 16.62 -2.10 -20.79
N GLY A 179 16.21 -1.06 -21.51
CA GLY A 179 15.91 -1.18 -22.93
C GLY A 179 14.56 -0.62 -23.36
N GLY A 180 14.56 0.66 -23.71
CA GLY A 180 14.16 1.06 -25.06
C GLY A 180 12.71 0.90 -25.45
N GLY A 181 11.78 0.86 -24.50
CA GLY A 181 10.35 0.95 -24.81
C GLY A 181 9.65 2.23 -24.37
N GLY A 182 9.79 2.57 -23.08
CA GLY A 182 8.91 3.53 -22.45
C GLY A 182 7.43 3.08 -22.52
N MET A 183 6.56 3.83 -21.85
CA MET A 183 5.12 3.54 -21.81
C MET A 183 4.49 3.41 -23.21
N MET A 184 4.99 4.17 -24.18
CA MET A 184 4.45 4.15 -25.54
C MET A 184 4.88 2.91 -26.33
N SER A 185 6.13 2.43 -26.25
CA SER A 185 6.50 1.19 -26.95
C SER A 185 5.85 -0.03 -26.30
N ASP A 186 5.69 -0.04 -24.98
CA ASP A 186 4.91 -1.08 -24.30
C ASP A 186 3.46 -1.05 -24.82
N MET A 187 2.83 0.13 -24.92
CA MET A 187 1.52 0.26 -25.53
C MET A 187 1.51 -0.21 -26.99
N PHE A 188 2.47 0.20 -27.84
CA PHE A 188 2.52 -0.18 -29.25
C PHE A 188 2.79 -1.68 -29.47
N ALA A 189 3.72 -2.27 -28.72
CA ALA A 189 4.02 -3.70 -28.77
C ALA A 189 2.80 -4.54 -28.38
N LYS A 190 1.97 -4.01 -27.48
CA LYS A 190 0.73 -4.66 -27.02
C LYS A 190 -0.50 -4.32 -27.89
N MET A 191 -0.44 -3.23 -28.68
CA MET A 191 -1.47 -2.85 -29.66
C MET A 191 -1.37 -3.63 -30.97
N MET A 192 -0.17 -4.06 -31.36
CA MET A 192 0.03 -4.85 -32.56
C MET A 192 -0.51 -6.28 -32.34
N PRO A 193 -1.48 -6.76 -33.13
CA PRO A 193 -1.95 -8.14 -33.04
C PRO A 193 -0.75 -9.08 -33.23
N GLN A 194 -0.61 -10.08 -32.36
CA GLN A 194 0.53 -11.01 -32.28
C GLN A 194 0.83 -11.82 -33.57
N GLY A 195 0.18 -11.53 -34.70
CA GLY A 195 0.26 -12.29 -35.95
C GLY A 195 1.40 -11.93 -36.90
N SER A 196 2.18 -10.86 -36.70
CA SER A 196 3.13 -10.42 -37.75
C SER A 196 4.51 -9.90 -37.32
N ALA A 197 4.88 -9.97 -36.04
CA ALA A 197 6.17 -9.44 -35.58
C ALA A 197 7.12 -10.56 -35.13
N SER A 198 7.58 -11.37 -36.07
CA SER A 198 8.80 -12.16 -35.90
C SER A 198 10.02 -11.23 -36.05
N GLY A 199 10.60 -10.74 -34.96
CA GLY A 199 12.02 -10.33 -34.98
C GLY A 199 12.45 -9.08 -34.21
N VAL A 200 11.56 -8.21 -33.74
CA VAL A 200 12.01 -7.08 -32.90
C VAL A 200 11.88 -7.47 -31.43
N SER A 201 12.93 -8.13 -30.93
CA SER A 201 13.11 -8.46 -29.52
C SER A 201 13.25 -7.16 -28.73
N ALA A 202 12.14 -6.65 -28.21
CA ALA A 202 12.18 -5.58 -27.22
C ALA A 202 12.95 -6.10 -25.99
N ALA A 203 13.99 -5.35 -25.62
CA ALA A 203 14.78 -5.61 -24.43
C ALA A 203 13.88 -5.73 -23.19
N PRO A 204 14.26 -6.55 -22.20
CA PRO A 204 13.38 -6.87 -21.08
C PRO A 204 13.14 -5.62 -20.22
N ALA A 205 11.94 -5.03 -20.33
CA ALA A 205 11.52 -3.99 -19.41
C ALA A 205 11.33 -4.61 -18.01
N ALA A 206 12.32 -4.44 -17.13
CA ALA A 206 12.23 -4.91 -15.73
C ALA A 206 11.14 -4.18 -14.91
N VAL A 207 10.59 -3.07 -15.44
CA VAL A 207 9.53 -2.28 -14.81
C VAL A 207 8.42 -2.03 -15.82
N GLU A 208 7.25 -2.66 -15.64
CA GLU A 208 6.07 -2.33 -16.43
C GLU A 208 5.57 -0.94 -16.03
N SER A 209 5.52 -0.01 -16.99
CA SER A 209 5.02 1.35 -16.75
C SER A 209 3.51 1.40 -16.52
N LEU A 210 2.78 0.47 -17.14
CA LEU A 210 1.34 0.30 -17.01
C LEU A 210 1.01 -1.18 -16.78
N PRO A 211 0.89 -1.61 -15.53
CA PRO A 211 0.43 -2.95 -15.21
C PRO A 211 -1.04 -3.06 -15.62
N PHE A 212 -1.34 -4.02 -16.47
CA PHE A 212 -2.72 -4.35 -16.80
C PHE A 212 -2.94 -5.85 -16.80
N LEU A 213 -4.20 -6.21 -16.59
CA LEU A 213 -4.65 -7.57 -16.47
C LEU A 213 -5.82 -7.75 -17.43
N ASP A 214 -5.59 -8.56 -18.46
CA ASP A 214 -6.61 -8.84 -19.46
C ASP A 214 -7.79 -9.58 -18.79
N PRO A 215 -9.03 -9.07 -18.90
CA PRO A 215 -10.21 -9.69 -18.30
C PRO A 215 -10.48 -11.08 -18.89
N ASP A 216 -10.06 -11.36 -20.12
CA ASP A 216 -10.22 -12.69 -20.73
C ASP A 216 -9.28 -13.72 -20.09
N LEU A 217 -8.10 -13.30 -19.63
CA LEU A 217 -7.21 -14.14 -18.84
C LEU A 217 -7.80 -14.46 -17.45
N LEU A 218 -8.69 -13.59 -16.94
CA LEU A 218 -9.40 -13.82 -15.67
C LEU A 218 -10.65 -14.67 -15.87
N SER A 219 -11.31 -14.58 -17.02
CA SER A 219 -12.51 -15.35 -17.33
C SER A 219 -12.20 -16.81 -17.69
N ILE A 220 -11.07 -17.06 -18.37
CA ILE A 220 -10.60 -18.39 -18.73
C ILE A 220 -9.90 -19.05 -17.52
N ARG A 221 -10.13 -20.37 -17.31
CA ARG A 221 -9.47 -21.15 -16.25
C ARG A 221 -7.96 -21.27 -16.51
N TYR A 222 -7.20 -20.22 -16.21
CA TYR A 222 -5.75 -20.25 -16.27
C TYR A 222 -5.15 -21.16 -15.20
N ASP A 223 -3.97 -21.69 -15.50
CA ASP A 223 -3.12 -22.33 -14.51
C ASP A 223 -2.73 -21.28 -13.45
N ALA A 224 -3.05 -21.55 -12.19
CA ALA A 224 -2.67 -20.71 -11.06
C ALA A 224 -1.16 -20.44 -11.01
N ALA A 225 -0.31 -21.30 -11.59
CA ALA A 225 1.14 -21.07 -11.72
C ALA A 225 1.47 -19.87 -12.62
N GLU A 226 0.73 -19.65 -13.69
CA GLU A 226 0.99 -18.58 -14.65
C GLU A 226 0.58 -17.21 -14.11
N LEU A 227 -0.61 -17.13 -13.54
CA LEU A 227 -1.05 -15.91 -12.86
C LEU A 227 -0.16 -15.56 -11.67
N ARG A 228 0.39 -16.56 -10.97
CA ARG A 228 1.41 -16.33 -9.91
C ARG A 228 2.71 -15.74 -10.45
N GLY A 229 3.17 -16.18 -11.61
CA GLY A 229 4.35 -15.59 -12.27
C GLY A 229 4.15 -14.11 -12.60
N LEU A 230 2.97 -13.77 -13.12
CA LEU A 230 2.58 -12.38 -13.41
C LEU A 230 2.48 -11.53 -12.14
N VAL A 231 1.83 -12.05 -11.10
CA VAL A 231 1.68 -11.36 -9.82
C VAL A 231 3.03 -11.20 -9.09
N ALA A 232 3.91 -12.20 -9.14
CA ALA A 232 5.27 -12.11 -8.58
C ALA A 232 6.10 -11.04 -9.29
N ARG A 233 5.97 -10.92 -10.62
CA ARG A 233 6.61 -9.84 -11.39
C ARG A 233 6.13 -8.44 -10.96
N TRP A 234 4.87 -8.34 -10.54
CA TRP A 234 4.26 -7.10 -10.05
C TRP A 234 4.55 -6.80 -8.58
N SER A 235 4.95 -7.81 -7.80
CA SER A 235 4.97 -7.69 -6.35
C SER A 235 6.01 -6.69 -5.83
N GLU A 236 6.98 -6.28 -6.64
CA GLU A 236 7.92 -5.20 -6.26
C GLU A 236 7.88 -3.99 -7.23
N SER A 237 7.33 -4.13 -8.44
CA SER A 237 7.29 -3.04 -9.43
C SER A 237 6.09 -2.10 -9.25
N LEU A 238 5.00 -2.58 -8.64
CA LEU A 238 3.79 -1.79 -8.37
C LEU A 238 3.94 -0.87 -7.16
N VAL A 239 4.30 0.38 -7.43
CA VAL A 239 4.44 1.43 -6.40
C VAL A 239 3.08 1.91 -5.89
N ASN A 240 2.12 2.17 -6.77
CA ASN A 240 0.78 2.61 -6.38
C ASN A 240 -0.16 1.43 -6.07
N GLY A 241 0.27 0.19 -6.35
CA GLY A 241 -0.54 -1.02 -6.21
C GLY A 241 -1.67 -1.16 -7.23
N ALA A 242 -1.92 -0.17 -8.09
CA ALA A 242 -3.01 -0.21 -9.04
C ALA A 242 -2.62 -1.01 -10.29
N VAL A 243 -3.51 -1.90 -10.73
CA VAL A 243 -3.42 -2.67 -11.96
C VAL A 243 -4.71 -2.43 -12.74
N MET A 244 -4.58 -1.91 -13.95
CA MET A 244 -5.75 -1.68 -14.81
C MET A 244 -6.33 -3.01 -15.27
N VAL A 245 -7.64 -3.20 -15.17
CA VAL A 245 -8.27 -4.38 -15.78
C VAL A 245 -8.66 -4.03 -17.21
N GLY A 246 -8.24 -4.84 -18.18
CA GLY A 246 -8.34 -4.53 -19.62
C GLY A 246 -7.03 -3.98 -20.17
N SER A 247 -7.12 -3.08 -21.14
CA SER A 247 -5.96 -2.33 -21.66
C SER A 247 -6.20 -0.83 -21.50
N PRO A 248 -5.16 0.03 -21.57
CA PRO A 248 -5.35 1.49 -21.52
C PRO A 248 -6.27 2.04 -22.60
N ILE A 249 -6.43 1.32 -23.72
CA ILE A 249 -7.25 1.71 -24.87
C ILE A 249 -8.65 1.11 -24.75
N ARG A 250 -8.74 -0.07 -24.16
CA ARG A 250 -9.99 -0.78 -23.90
C ARG A 250 -10.02 -1.20 -22.43
N PRO A 251 -10.18 -0.25 -21.51
CA PRO A 251 -10.31 -0.58 -20.10
C PRO A 251 -11.58 -1.40 -19.91
N MET A 252 -11.56 -2.34 -18.97
CA MET A 252 -12.76 -3.08 -18.64
C MET A 252 -13.78 -2.12 -18.04
N ARG A 253 -14.91 -2.02 -18.72
CA ARG A 253 -16.04 -1.21 -18.31
C ARG A 253 -16.91 -2.01 -17.34
N LEU A 254 -17.32 -1.34 -16.27
CA LEU A 254 -18.39 -1.78 -15.39
C LEU A 254 -19.67 -1.10 -15.90
N SER A 255 -20.67 -1.91 -16.20
CA SER A 255 -22.02 -1.46 -16.52
C SER A 255 -23.01 -2.18 -15.62
N CYS A 256 -24.05 -1.47 -15.20
CA CYS A 256 -25.21 -2.06 -14.53
C CYS A 256 -26.42 -2.21 -15.47
N ALA A 257 -26.25 -1.92 -16.77
CA ALA A 257 -27.35 -1.87 -17.75
C ALA A 257 -27.80 -3.27 -18.22
N SER A 258 -26.87 -4.21 -18.37
CA SER A 258 -27.16 -5.55 -18.91
C SER A 258 -26.76 -6.67 -17.94
N SER A 259 -27.56 -7.75 -17.90
CA SER A 259 -27.23 -8.93 -17.09
C SER A 259 -25.89 -9.57 -17.49
N PRO A 260 -25.56 -9.77 -18.79
CA PRO A 260 -24.28 -10.38 -19.19
C PRO A 260 -23.04 -9.59 -18.75
N ASP A 261 -23.08 -8.25 -18.79
CA ASP A 261 -21.94 -7.42 -18.37
C ASP A 261 -21.73 -7.50 -16.87
N VAL A 262 -22.82 -7.52 -16.10
CA VAL A 262 -22.76 -7.72 -14.64
C VAL A 262 -22.22 -9.12 -14.31
N GLU A 263 -22.63 -10.17 -15.04
CA GLU A 263 -22.06 -11.52 -14.87
C GLU A 263 -20.55 -11.53 -15.07
N HIS A 264 -20.10 -10.93 -16.17
CA HIS A 264 -18.69 -10.87 -16.49
C HIS A 264 -17.91 -10.07 -15.44
N ALA A 265 -18.45 -8.94 -14.98
CA ALA A 265 -17.87 -8.15 -13.89
C ALA A 265 -17.74 -8.96 -12.58
N ILE A 266 -18.78 -9.69 -12.18
CA ILE A 266 -18.77 -10.53 -10.98
C ILE A 266 -17.67 -11.61 -11.08
N GLN A 267 -17.57 -12.28 -12.22
CA GLN A 267 -16.55 -13.31 -12.45
C GLN A 267 -15.14 -12.72 -12.35
N VAL A 268 -14.89 -11.59 -13.00
CA VAL A 268 -13.61 -10.88 -12.94
C VAL A 268 -13.27 -10.47 -11.51
N LEU A 269 -14.23 -9.87 -10.78
CA LEU A 269 -14.03 -9.46 -9.38
C LEU A 269 -13.64 -10.66 -8.50
N GLN A 270 -14.36 -11.78 -8.59
CA GLN A 270 -14.03 -12.99 -7.83
C GLN A 270 -12.61 -13.49 -8.12
N ARG A 271 -12.20 -13.46 -9.38
CA ARG A 271 -10.87 -13.89 -9.83
C ARG A 271 -9.77 -12.96 -9.34
N LEU A 272 -10.01 -11.65 -9.37
CA LEU A 272 -9.11 -10.66 -8.76
C LEU A 272 -8.89 -10.97 -7.27
N LEU A 273 -9.98 -11.18 -6.53
CA LEU A 273 -9.89 -11.47 -5.10
C LEU A 273 -9.19 -12.81 -4.82
N GLU A 274 -9.45 -13.83 -5.63
CA GLU A 274 -8.73 -15.10 -5.55
C GLU A 274 -7.23 -14.88 -5.71
N LEU A 275 -6.82 -14.11 -6.72
CA LEU A 275 -5.43 -13.72 -7.00
C LEU A 275 -4.81 -12.79 -5.95
N GLY A 276 -5.58 -12.37 -4.96
CA GLY A 276 -5.10 -11.53 -3.88
C GLY A 276 -5.09 -10.05 -4.21
N PHE A 277 -5.88 -9.61 -5.19
CA PHE A 277 -6.16 -8.20 -5.41
C PHE A 277 -7.34 -7.75 -4.52
N GLY A 278 -7.40 -6.47 -4.19
CA GLY A 278 -8.65 -5.75 -3.96
C GLY A 278 -9.12 -5.12 -5.28
N TYR A 279 -10.16 -4.31 -5.23
CA TYR A 279 -10.63 -3.61 -6.42
C TYR A 279 -11.28 -2.28 -6.07
N VAL A 280 -11.31 -1.36 -7.04
CA VAL A 280 -12.04 -0.10 -6.99
C VAL A 280 -12.68 0.18 -8.34
N ALA A 281 -13.76 0.96 -8.35
CA ALA A 281 -14.40 1.47 -9.56
C ALA A 281 -14.11 2.97 -9.69
N GLN A 282 -13.69 3.42 -10.87
CA GLN A 282 -13.46 4.82 -11.20
C GLN A 282 -14.46 5.29 -12.27
N GLY A 283 -14.94 6.53 -12.22
CA GLY A 283 -15.76 7.12 -13.30
C GLY A 283 -17.19 7.51 -12.90
N ASP A 284 -17.62 7.23 -11.66
CA ASP A 284 -18.96 7.58 -11.17
C ASP A 284 -19.01 8.93 -10.41
N ALA A 285 -17.85 9.53 -10.16
CA ALA A 285 -17.75 10.79 -9.44
C ALA A 285 -18.15 11.95 -10.38
N GLY A 286 -19.45 12.27 -10.35
CA GLY A 286 -20.13 13.41 -10.97
C GLY A 286 -19.22 14.36 -11.74
N GLN A 287 -18.99 14.06 -13.02
CA GLN A 287 -18.58 15.10 -13.95
C GLN A 287 -19.60 16.22 -13.82
N ASP A 288 -19.12 17.42 -13.47
CA ASP A 288 -19.89 18.64 -13.32
C ASP A 288 -21.01 18.68 -14.37
N SER A 289 -22.24 18.56 -13.89
CA SER A 289 -23.50 18.42 -14.64
C SER A 289 -23.87 19.65 -15.47
N SER A 290 -22.89 20.43 -15.88
CA SER A 290 -23.03 21.65 -16.67
C SER A 290 -23.20 21.38 -18.17
N GLN A 291 -22.94 20.14 -18.63
CA GLN A 291 -23.32 19.72 -19.98
C GLN A 291 -24.57 18.83 -19.92
N PRO A 292 -25.64 19.17 -20.64
CA PRO A 292 -26.79 18.29 -20.82
C PRO A 292 -26.35 17.06 -21.62
N GLN A 293 -25.84 16.06 -20.92
CA GLN A 293 -25.62 14.73 -21.48
C GLN A 293 -27.00 14.14 -21.80
N SER A 294 -27.14 13.64 -23.03
CA SER A 294 -28.30 12.89 -23.48
C SER A 294 -28.71 11.86 -22.42
N GLU A 295 -30.00 11.80 -22.07
CA GLU A 295 -30.58 10.97 -21.01
C GLU A 295 -30.31 9.45 -21.14
N GLU A 296 -29.68 9.00 -22.22
CA GLU A 296 -29.37 7.60 -22.53
C GLU A 296 -27.87 7.25 -22.51
N ALA A 297 -26.97 8.16 -22.14
CA ALA A 297 -25.57 7.79 -21.97
C ALA A 297 -25.43 6.87 -20.74
N GLU A 298 -25.38 5.56 -20.99
CA GLU A 298 -25.16 4.54 -19.96
C GLU A 298 -23.98 4.94 -19.08
N LYS A 299 -24.21 5.05 -17.76
CA LYS A 299 -23.14 5.32 -16.80
C LYS A 299 -22.18 4.13 -16.84
N GLU A 300 -20.97 4.35 -17.35
CA GLU A 300 -19.90 3.36 -17.40
C GLU A 300 -18.78 3.72 -16.42
N GLY A 301 -18.30 2.71 -15.69
CA GLY A 301 -17.19 2.82 -14.75
C GLY A 301 -15.99 2.02 -15.24
N MET A 302 -14.80 2.34 -14.78
CA MET A 302 -13.58 1.58 -15.02
C MET A 302 -13.23 0.73 -13.81
N LEU A 303 -13.00 -0.56 -14.01
CA LEU A 303 -12.50 -1.45 -12.96
C LEU A 303 -10.98 -1.35 -12.82
N ILE A 304 -10.51 -1.12 -11.60
CA ILE A 304 -9.09 -1.11 -11.25
C ILE A 304 -8.87 -2.16 -10.17
N ALA A 305 -7.94 -3.08 -10.42
CA ALA A 305 -7.48 -4.04 -9.43
C ALA A 305 -6.40 -3.39 -8.55
N VAL A 306 -6.36 -3.74 -7.27
CA VAL A 306 -5.42 -3.15 -6.31
C VAL A 306 -4.62 -4.25 -5.62
N LEU A 307 -3.33 -4.32 -5.87
CA LEU A 307 -2.37 -5.16 -5.15
C LEU A 307 -1.55 -4.29 -4.21
N ASP A 308 -2.04 -4.09 -3.00
CA ASP A 308 -1.36 -3.26 -2.00
C ASP A 308 0.02 -3.81 -1.63
N ARG A 309 0.95 -2.92 -1.29
CA ARG A 309 2.29 -3.31 -0.80
C ARG A 309 2.22 -3.93 0.59
N ARG A 310 1.28 -3.45 1.40
CA ARG A 310 0.99 -3.98 2.74
C ARG A 310 -0.49 -4.26 2.83
N ARG A 311 -0.83 -5.44 3.32
CA ARG A 311 -2.20 -5.90 3.50
C ARG A 311 -2.45 -6.16 4.96
N ALA A 312 -3.59 -5.69 5.46
CA ALA A 312 -3.99 -6.00 6.81
C ALA A 312 -4.82 -7.28 6.80
N THR A 313 -4.27 -8.35 7.37
CA THR A 313 -4.91 -9.68 7.39
C THR A 313 -4.97 -10.20 8.81
N LEU A 314 -6.14 -10.67 9.24
CA LEU A 314 -6.34 -11.34 10.51
C LEU A 314 -6.45 -12.85 10.28
N PRO A 315 -5.41 -13.66 10.60
CA PRO A 315 -5.54 -15.10 10.54
C PRO A 315 -6.44 -15.58 11.69
N LEU A 316 -7.62 -16.09 11.35
CA LEU A 316 -8.68 -16.40 12.31
C LEU A 316 -8.34 -17.60 13.21
N CYS A 317 -7.42 -18.46 12.76
CA CYS A 317 -6.87 -19.57 13.52
C CYS A 317 -5.62 -19.20 14.36
N ALA A 318 -5.07 -17.98 14.24
CA ALA A 318 -3.84 -17.57 14.91
C ALA A 318 -4.08 -16.56 16.05
N SER A 319 -5.01 -16.89 16.95
CA SER A 319 -5.35 -16.04 18.10
C SER A 319 -4.11 -15.68 18.95
N ALA A 320 -3.23 -16.65 19.21
CA ALA A 320 -2.00 -16.44 19.98
C ALA A 320 -1.09 -15.37 19.34
N THR A 321 -0.77 -15.52 18.05
CA THR A 321 0.05 -14.56 17.29
C THR A 321 -0.55 -13.16 17.24
N PHE A 322 -1.88 -13.08 17.09
CA PHE A 322 -2.57 -11.80 17.17
C PHE A 322 -2.35 -11.12 18.53
N LEU A 323 -2.49 -11.89 19.62
CA LEU A 323 -2.40 -11.42 20.99
C LEU A 323 -0.97 -11.14 21.47
N GLU A 324 0.09 -11.51 20.75
CA GLU A 324 1.46 -11.12 21.10
C GLU A 324 1.62 -9.60 21.21
N SER A 325 0.94 -8.86 20.32
CA SER A 325 0.95 -7.40 20.33
C SER A 325 0.15 -6.80 21.49
N LYS A 326 0.85 -6.06 22.36
CA LYS A 326 0.23 -5.29 23.45
C LYS A 326 -0.84 -4.31 22.94
N LYS A 327 -0.65 -3.71 21.76
CA LYS A 327 -1.60 -2.75 21.16
C LYS A 327 -2.93 -3.44 20.83
N ARG A 328 -2.86 -4.62 20.20
CA ARG A 328 -4.03 -5.42 19.81
C ARG A 328 -4.78 -5.96 21.03
N ARG A 329 -4.05 -6.52 22.01
CA ARG A 329 -4.64 -6.90 23.32
C ARG A 329 -5.33 -5.75 24.03
N SER A 330 -4.68 -4.58 24.09
CA SER A 330 -5.27 -3.39 24.71
C SER A 330 -6.56 -3.00 24.00
N ARG A 331 -6.55 -2.96 22.66
CA ARG A 331 -7.72 -2.59 21.87
C ARG A 331 -8.89 -3.55 22.11
N LEU A 332 -8.64 -4.86 22.12
CA LEU A 332 -9.68 -5.86 22.39
C LEU A 332 -10.27 -5.71 23.81
N ARG A 333 -9.43 -5.48 24.82
CA ARG A 333 -9.90 -5.18 26.19
C ARG A 333 -10.70 -3.89 26.29
N ASP A 334 -10.34 -2.87 25.52
CA ASP A 334 -11.09 -1.62 25.47
C ASP A 334 -12.48 -1.84 24.84
N VAL A 335 -12.59 -2.64 23.79
CA VAL A 335 -13.87 -3.02 23.19
C VAL A 335 -14.77 -3.73 24.21
N VAL A 336 -14.24 -4.71 24.95
CA VAL A 336 -14.97 -5.39 26.03
C VAL A 336 -15.43 -4.40 27.11
N ARG A 337 -14.55 -3.47 27.52
CA ARG A 337 -14.90 -2.42 28.50
C ARG A 337 -16.03 -1.52 27.98
N VAL A 338 -15.98 -1.15 26.70
CA VAL A 338 -17.01 -0.32 26.07
C VAL A 338 -18.34 -1.07 26.01
N LEU A 339 -18.38 -2.33 25.57
CA LEU A 339 -19.61 -3.13 25.57
C LEU A 339 -20.28 -3.16 26.94
N ARG A 340 -19.52 -3.49 28.00
CA ARG A 340 -20.03 -3.47 29.38
C ARG A 340 -20.56 -2.10 29.81
N SER A 341 -19.86 -1.03 29.42
CA SER A 341 -20.24 0.35 29.76
C SER A 341 -21.54 0.77 29.06
N GLN A 342 -21.70 0.42 27.78
CA GLN A 342 -22.89 0.74 27.00
C GLN A 342 -24.10 -0.10 27.43
N ALA A 343 -23.90 -1.38 27.78
CA ALA A 343 -24.95 -2.22 28.35
C ALA A 343 -25.52 -1.63 29.65
N LYS A 344 -24.67 -1.06 30.52
CA LYS A 344 -25.13 -0.33 31.73
C LYS A 344 -25.93 0.93 31.44
N ARG A 345 -25.82 1.48 30.23
CA ARG A 345 -26.60 2.63 29.74
C ARG A 345 -27.86 2.19 29.00
N GLY A 346 -28.20 0.90 29.03
CA GLY A 346 -29.39 0.36 28.34
C GLY A 346 -29.20 0.15 26.84
N ARG A 347 -27.99 0.35 26.30
CA ARG A 347 -27.72 0.10 24.88
C ARG A 347 -27.35 -1.35 24.65
N LYS A 348 -27.96 -1.97 23.65
CA LYS A 348 -27.65 -3.35 23.23
C LYS A 348 -27.16 -3.34 21.80
N PHE A 349 -26.11 -4.11 21.50
CA PHE A 349 -25.58 -4.24 20.15
C PHE A 349 -25.98 -5.59 19.56
N ALA A 350 -26.32 -5.62 18.27
CA ALA A 350 -26.61 -6.84 17.53
C ALA A 350 -25.75 -6.90 16.27
N LEU A 351 -25.35 -8.11 15.87
CA LEU A 351 -24.68 -8.36 14.60
C LEU A 351 -25.68 -9.01 13.65
N ARG A 352 -25.94 -8.36 12.52
CA ARG A 352 -26.76 -8.89 11.42
C ARG A 352 -25.92 -9.09 10.18
N ILE A 353 -26.43 -9.93 9.29
CA ILE A 353 -25.79 -10.26 8.02
C ILE A 353 -26.83 -10.12 6.92
N ASN A 354 -26.52 -9.30 5.91
CA ASN A 354 -27.38 -9.11 4.74
C ASN A 354 -28.84 -8.81 5.12
N SER A 355 -29.08 -7.93 6.08
CA SER A 355 -30.44 -7.62 6.55
C SER A 355 -31.02 -6.39 5.85
N ASP A 356 -30.20 -5.38 5.53
CA ASP A 356 -30.65 -4.17 4.84
C ASP A 356 -29.51 -3.55 3.99
N LEU A 357 -29.39 -4.01 2.74
CA LEU A 357 -28.35 -3.54 1.82
C LEU A 357 -28.51 -2.06 1.47
N GLU A 358 -29.73 -1.59 1.21
CA GLU A 358 -29.97 -0.22 0.75
C GLU A 358 -29.67 0.79 1.87
N LEU A 359 -30.04 0.49 3.12
CA LEU A 359 -29.63 1.31 4.26
C LEU A 359 -28.10 1.32 4.42
N ALA A 360 -27.44 0.17 4.30
CA ALA A 360 -25.99 0.10 4.41
C ALA A 360 -25.30 0.93 3.30
N LEU A 361 -25.78 0.84 2.05
CA LEU A 361 -25.26 1.61 0.91
C LEU A 361 -25.47 3.13 1.10
N LYS A 362 -26.65 3.53 1.59
CA LYS A 362 -26.94 4.92 1.93
C LYS A 362 -25.96 5.45 2.98
N MET A 363 -25.80 4.73 4.09
CA MET A 363 -24.91 5.11 5.18
C MET A 363 -23.44 5.12 4.76
N LEU A 364 -23.03 4.21 3.85
CA LEU A 364 -21.70 4.20 3.26
C LEU A 364 -21.43 5.49 2.48
N ARG A 365 -22.38 5.91 1.64
CA ARG A 365 -22.29 7.16 0.86
C ARG A 365 -22.23 8.39 1.76
N GLU A 366 -23.02 8.43 2.83
CA GLU A 366 -22.98 9.53 3.80
C GLU A 366 -21.64 9.59 4.58
N HIS A 367 -20.99 8.44 4.77
CA HIS A 367 -19.71 8.37 5.49
C HIS A 367 -18.50 8.82 4.65
N HIS A 368 -18.52 8.53 3.35
CA HIS A 368 -17.46 8.83 2.39
C HIS A 368 -17.94 9.90 1.41
N GLU A 369 -17.54 11.15 1.65
CA GLU A 369 -17.85 12.30 0.78
C GLU A 369 -17.45 12.02 -0.68
N ASP A 370 -16.29 11.40 -0.88
CA ASP A 370 -15.80 10.89 -2.17
C ASP A 370 -15.87 9.35 -2.21
N SER A 371 -17.07 8.79 -2.10
CA SER A 371 -17.26 7.34 -2.16
C SER A 371 -16.86 6.79 -3.53
N TRP A 372 -15.80 5.97 -3.57
CA TRP A 372 -15.43 5.19 -4.76
C TRP A 372 -16.46 4.10 -5.09
N VAL A 373 -17.40 3.82 -4.18
CA VAL A 373 -18.55 2.95 -4.43
C VAL A 373 -19.68 3.79 -5.01
N GLY A 374 -19.62 3.98 -6.33
CA GLY A 374 -20.64 4.67 -7.12
C GLY A 374 -21.86 3.79 -7.45
N ASP A 375 -22.90 4.39 -8.05
CA ASP A 375 -24.13 3.74 -8.50
C ASP A 375 -23.86 2.48 -9.35
N ILE A 376 -22.85 2.50 -10.21
CA ILE A 376 -22.50 1.37 -11.09
C ILE A 376 -22.07 0.17 -10.24
N LEU A 377 -21.14 0.38 -9.31
CA LEU A 377 -20.65 -0.70 -8.45
C LEU A 377 -21.75 -1.17 -7.49
N GLN A 378 -22.64 -0.27 -7.04
CA GLN A 378 -23.82 -0.65 -6.27
C GLN A 378 -24.74 -1.59 -7.07
N GLY A 379 -24.94 -1.32 -8.37
CA GLY A 379 -25.68 -2.22 -9.27
C GLY A 379 -25.10 -3.63 -9.29
N VAL A 380 -23.78 -3.75 -9.48
CA VAL A 380 -23.07 -5.04 -9.42
C VAL A 380 -23.23 -5.70 -8.04
N TRP A 381 -23.08 -4.92 -6.96
CA TRP A 381 -23.22 -5.41 -5.58
C TRP A 381 -24.61 -5.91 -5.24
N ARG A 382 -25.68 -5.33 -5.79
CA ARG A 382 -27.05 -5.85 -5.62
C ARG A 382 -27.17 -7.26 -6.19
N VAL A 383 -26.67 -7.48 -7.40
CA VAL A 383 -26.68 -8.82 -8.01
C VAL A 383 -25.81 -9.80 -7.21
N MET A 384 -24.63 -9.37 -6.74
CA MET A 384 -23.80 -10.20 -5.86
C MET A 384 -24.48 -10.51 -4.52
N PHE A 385 -25.25 -9.58 -3.96
CA PHE A 385 -25.97 -9.74 -2.71
C PHE A 385 -27.07 -10.79 -2.82
N GLU A 386 -27.88 -10.72 -3.88
CA GLU A 386 -28.91 -11.71 -4.19
C GLU A 386 -28.31 -13.13 -4.32
N ARG A 387 -27.09 -13.21 -4.85
CA ARG A 387 -26.33 -14.45 -5.02
C ARG A 387 -25.55 -14.88 -3.79
N ARG A 388 -25.62 -14.12 -2.69
CA ARG A 388 -24.85 -14.35 -1.46
C ARG A 388 -23.33 -14.39 -1.70
N GLN A 389 -22.86 -13.63 -2.70
CA GLN A 389 -21.45 -13.39 -3.03
C GLN A 389 -20.94 -12.07 -2.45
N LEU A 390 -21.86 -11.16 -2.11
CA LEU A 390 -21.62 -10.04 -1.23
C LEU A 390 -22.21 -10.36 0.15
N VAL A 391 -21.40 -10.19 1.18
CA VAL A 391 -21.76 -10.33 2.59
C VAL A 391 -21.53 -8.99 3.26
N VAL A 392 -22.58 -8.44 3.85
CA VAL A 392 -22.60 -7.21 4.62
C VAL A 392 -22.76 -7.59 6.07
N PHE A 393 -21.70 -7.41 6.86
CA PHE A 393 -21.80 -7.50 8.32
C PHE A 393 -22.26 -6.16 8.87
N GLU A 394 -23.36 -6.15 9.59
CA GLU A 394 -24.04 -4.93 10.04
C GLU A 394 -24.08 -4.89 11.57
N LEU A 395 -23.60 -3.80 12.15
CA LEU A 395 -23.69 -3.55 13.59
C LEU A 395 -24.91 -2.67 13.87
N TRP A 396 -25.87 -3.24 14.57
CA TRP A 396 -27.07 -2.55 15.02
C TRP A 396 -26.98 -2.20 16.50
N VAL A 397 -27.57 -1.09 16.90
CA VAL A 397 -27.74 -0.70 18.30
C VAL A 397 -29.23 -0.50 18.60
N LEU A 398 -29.71 -1.10 19.69
CA LEU A 398 -30.99 -0.80 20.30
C LEU A 398 -30.76 0.20 21.44
N GLU A 399 -31.31 1.40 21.29
CA GLU A 399 -31.23 2.50 22.26
C GLU A 399 -32.61 3.17 22.35
N ASP A 400 -33.14 3.31 23.56
CA ASP A 400 -34.46 3.91 23.81
C ASP A 400 -35.61 3.27 23.01
N GLY A 401 -35.53 1.96 22.77
CA GLY A 401 -36.51 1.21 21.98
C GLY A 401 -36.38 1.39 20.47
N VAL A 402 -35.40 2.16 19.99
CA VAL A 402 -35.15 2.39 18.57
C VAL A 402 -33.91 1.63 18.14
N GLU A 403 -34.04 0.85 17.06
CA GLU A 403 -32.93 0.12 16.47
C GLU A 403 -32.29 0.92 15.32
N LYS A 404 -30.96 1.00 15.29
CA LYS A 404 -30.21 1.76 14.28
C LYS A 404 -28.96 1.01 13.83
N MET A 405 -28.68 0.99 12.53
CA MET A 405 -27.41 0.52 11.99
C MET A 405 -26.34 1.60 12.20
N ILE A 406 -25.24 1.25 12.87
CA ILE A 406 -24.18 2.21 13.24
C ILE A 406 -22.81 1.85 12.65
N ALA A 407 -22.67 0.70 12.00
CA ALA A 407 -21.53 0.36 11.16
C ALA A 407 -21.87 -0.80 10.23
N ALA A 408 -21.19 -0.88 9.10
CA ALA A 408 -21.19 -2.09 8.28
C ALA A 408 -19.84 -2.31 7.58
N ASP A 409 -19.51 -3.58 7.35
CA ASP A 409 -18.39 -4.04 6.55
C ASP A 409 -18.95 -4.77 5.32
N PHE A 410 -18.61 -4.31 4.11
CA PHE A 410 -18.97 -4.94 2.85
C PHE A 410 -17.83 -5.85 2.42
N GLY A 411 -18.11 -7.14 2.26
CA GLY A 411 -17.06 -8.08 1.92
C GLY A 411 -17.52 -9.29 1.12
N HIS A 412 -16.53 -10.08 0.73
CA HIS A 412 -16.66 -11.19 -0.20
C HIS A 412 -15.91 -12.40 0.35
N PRO A 413 -16.54 -13.57 0.42
CA PRO A 413 -15.81 -14.82 0.45
C PRO A 413 -14.91 -14.89 -0.80
N HIS A 414 -13.60 -15.09 -0.62
CA HIS A 414 -12.64 -15.18 -1.72
C HIS A 414 -11.49 -16.09 -1.34
N SER A 415 -10.90 -16.77 -2.33
CA SER A 415 -10.08 -17.96 -2.06
C SER A 415 -10.87 -18.98 -1.22
N THR A 416 -10.51 -20.26 -1.22
CA THR A 416 -11.36 -21.23 -0.53
C THR A 416 -11.55 -20.91 0.97
N PHE A 417 -10.64 -20.18 1.63
CA PHE A 417 -10.75 -19.89 3.08
C PHE A 417 -10.68 -18.40 3.46
N GLY A 418 -10.68 -17.47 2.50
CA GLY A 418 -10.52 -16.05 2.77
C GLY A 418 -11.84 -15.29 2.77
N PHE A 419 -11.87 -14.18 3.50
CA PHE A 419 -12.95 -13.19 3.42
C PHE A 419 -12.33 -11.80 3.25
N TYR A 420 -12.66 -11.09 2.17
CA TYR A 420 -12.11 -9.78 1.85
C TYR A 420 -13.13 -8.69 2.16
N VAL A 421 -12.73 -7.65 2.88
CA VAL A 421 -13.54 -6.46 3.12
C VAL A 421 -13.19 -5.41 2.08
N ALA A 422 -14.12 -5.15 1.17
CA ALA A 422 -13.99 -4.12 0.16
C ALA A 422 -14.02 -2.72 0.79
N THR A 423 -15.02 -2.45 1.64
CA THR A 423 -15.16 -1.16 2.31
C THR A 423 -15.92 -1.28 3.61
N ARG A 424 -15.92 -0.19 4.38
CA ARG A 424 -16.68 -0.07 5.61
C ARG A 424 -17.17 1.35 5.85
N PHE A 425 -18.17 1.48 6.70
CA PHE A 425 -18.51 2.75 7.33
C PHE A 425 -18.79 2.56 8.82
N PHE A 426 -18.82 3.67 9.53
CA PHE A 426 -19.48 3.75 10.83
C PHE A 426 -20.14 5.12 11.03
N ASP A 427 -21.22 5.15 11.80
CA ASP A 427 -21.86 6.39 12.21
C ASP A 427 -20.96 7.14 13.20
N ARG A 428 -20.49 8.32 12.78
CA ARG A 428 -19.59 9.18 13.56
C ARG A 428 -20.23 9.66 14.87
N SER A 429 -21.57 9.71 14.97
CA SER A 429 -22.31 10.04 16.20
C SER A 429 -22.07 8.99 17.30
N TYR A 430 -21.77 7.75 16.93
CA TYR A 430 -21.46 6.64 17.83
C TYR A 430 -19.95 6.39 17.99
N LYS A 431 -19.06 7.32 17.60
CA LYS A 431 -17.59 7.11 17.67
C LYS A 431 -17.08 6.65 19.04
N THR A 432 -17.70 7.11 20.13
CA THR A 432 -17.34 6.75 21.51
C THR A 432 -17.69 5.31 21.88
N CYS A 433 -18.56 4.67 21.11
CA CYS A 433 -18.90 3.26 21.22
C CYS A 433 -17.93 2.36 20.46
N MET A 434 -16.96 2.91 19.73
CA MET A 434 -16.00 2.14 18.93
C MET A 434 -16.66 1.14 17.95
N PRO A 435 -17.71 1.54 17.20
CA PRO A 435 -18.53 0.61 16.41
C PRO A 435 -17.71 -0.21 15.41
N GLY A 436 -16.74 0.41 14.71
CA GLY A 436 -15.87 -0.31 13.79
C GLY A 436 -14.98 -1.38 14.44
N PHE A 437 -14.66 -1.26 15.73
CA PHE A 437 -13.91 -2.31 16.44
C PHE A 437 -14.83 -3.41 16.97
N ILE A 438 -16.02 -3.07 17.47
CA ILE A 438 -17.03 -4.06 17.89
C ILE A 438 -17.40 -4.93 16.67
N LEU A 439 -17.79 -4.29 15.57
CA LEU A 439 -18.13 -4.96 14.32
C LEU A 439 -17.01 -5.90 13.89
N ALA A 440 -15.76 -5.43 13.96
CA ALA A 440 -14.64 -6.23 13.50
C ALA A 440 -14.42 -7.51 14.30
N PHE A 441 -14.36 -7.41 15.63
CA PHE A 441 -14.15 -8.60 16.45
C PHE A 441 -15.35 -9.55 16.44
N ALA A 442 -16.58 -9.04 16.30
CA ALA A 442 -17.78 -9.85 16.19
C ALA A 442 -17.87 -10.57 14.82
N ALA A 443 -17.60 -9.87 13.72
CA ALA A 443 -17.54 -10.45 12.37
C ALA A 443 -16.45 -11.52 12.27
N ALA A 444 -15.27 -11.27 12.82
CA ALA A 444 -14.18 -12.26 12.90
C ALA A 444 -14.62 -13.55 13.63
N GLN A 445 -15.41 -13.43 14.69
CA GLN A 445 -15.91 -14.58 15.44
C GLN A 445 -16.90 -15.40 14.62
N VAL A 446 -17.77 -14.74 13.84
CA VAL A 446 -18.70 -15.41 12.92
C VAL A 446 -17.93 -16.10 11.80
N LEU A 447 -16.98 -15.43 11.15
CA LEU A 447 -16.16 -16.01 10.09
C LEU A 447 -15.38 -17.24 10.59
N PHE A 448 -14.78 -17.15 11.77
CA PHE A 448 -14.10 -18.29 12.40
C PHE A 448 -15.04 -19.48 12.62
N LYS A 449 -16.26 -19.25 13.14
CA LYS A 449 -17.28 -20.30 13.32
C LYS A 449 -17.73 -20.93 11.99
N HIS A 450 -17.62 -20.20 10.88
CA HIS A 450 -17.93 -20.71 9.54
C HIS A 450 -16.73 -21.40 8.86
N GLY A 451 -15.56 -21.47 9.50
CA GLY A 451 -14.39 -22.17 8.98
C GLY A 451 -13.51 -21.34 8.05
N PHE A 452 -13.71 -20.02 7.98
CA PHE A 452 -12.76 -19.14 7.30
C PHE A 452 -11.40 -19.15 8.00
N GLY A 453 -10.33 -19.17 7.21
CA GLY A 453 -8.95 -19.23 7.68
C GLY A 453 -8.38 -17.85 8.01
N PHE A 454 -8.78 -16.82 7.27
CA PHE A 454 -8.35 -15.46 7.50
C PHE A 454 -9.39 -14.44 7.07
N TRP A 455 -9.27 -13.24 7.64
CA TRP A 455 -10.06 -12.08 7.31
C TRP A 455 -9.15 -10.97 6.77
N ASP A 456 -9.31 -10.65 5.50
CA ASP A 456 -8.53 -9.69 4.73
C ASP A 456 -9.22 -8.32 4.73
N LEU A 457 -8.60 -7.35 5.39
CA LEU A 457 -9.08 -5.99 5.49
C LEU A 457 -8.54 -5.09 4.37
N GLY A 458 -7.84 -5.65 3.38
CA GLY A 458 -7.25 -4.92 2.25
C GLY A 458 -6.02 -4.10 2.61
N GLY A 459 -5.67 -3.17 1.72
CA GLY A 459 -4.47 -2.33 1.83
C GLY A 459 -4.34 -1.53 3.12
N THR A 460 -3.13 -1.44 3.64
CA THR A 460 -2.80 -0.57 4.77
C THR A 460 -1.61 0.33 4.43
N ASN A 461 -1.68 1.56 4.90
CA ASN A 461 -0.62 2.56 4.73
C ASN A 461 -0.60 3.47 5.97
N ALA A 462 0.31 4.45 5.98
CA ALA A 462 0.46 5.39 7.09
C ALA A 462 -0.67 6.45 7.15
N SER A 463 -1.72 6.36 6.33
CA SER A 463 -2.85 7.28 6.40
C SER A 463 -3.55 7.14 7.76
N PRO A 464 -3.92 8.27 8.42
CA PRO A 464 -4.73 8.23 9.64
C PRO A 464 -6.02 7.41 9.49
N MET A 465 -6.63 7.41 8.30
CA MET A 465 -7.84 6.63 8.00
C MET A 465 -7.62 5.12 8.05
N MET A 466 -6.38 4.65 7.87
CA MET A 466 -6.00 3.23 7.89
C MET A 466 -5.38 2.79 9.22
N ALA A 467 -5.16 3.71 10.17
CA ALA A 467 -4.47 3.45 11.44
C ALA A 467 -5.18 2.44 12.36
N TYR A 468 -6.46 2.14 12.08
CA TYR A 468 -7.20 1.11 12.82
C TYR A 468 -6.82 -0.31 12.40
N LYS A 469 -6.45 -0.55 11.13
CA LYS A 469 -6.22 -1.90 10.59
C LYS A 469 -5.14 -2.68 11.37
N PRO A 470 -3.96 -2.09 11.71
CA PRO A 470 -2.95 -2.79 12.51
C PRO A 470 -3.39 -3.10 13.96
N GLN A 471 -4.52 -2.55 14.41
CA GLN A 471 -5.08 -2.80 15.74
C GLN A 471 -6.06 -3.98 15.74
N VAL A 472 -6.54 -4.39 14.56
CA VAL A 472 -7.50 -5.50 14.36
C VAL A 472 -6.95 -6.63 13.49
N ALA A 473 -5.77 -6.45 12.88
CA ALA A 473 -5.14 -7.44 12.01
C ALA A 473 -3.61 -7.40 12.10
N LEU A 474 -2.96 -8.38 11.48
CA LEU A 474 -1.52 -8.37 11.20
C LEU A 474 -1.27 -7.57 9.92
N GLU A 475 -0.18 -6.83 9.88
CA GLU A 475 0.27 -6.20 8.64
C GLU A 475 1.21 -7.19 7.94
N LEU A 476 0.77 -7.71 6.80
CA LEU A 476 1.56 -8.57 5.94
C LEU A 476 2.11 -7.73 4.79
N LEU A 477 3.34 -8.02 4.41
CA LEU A 477 3.89 -7.59 3.13
C LEU A 477 3.18 -8.33 1.99
N ARG A 478 3.27 -7.78 0.79
CA ARG A 478 2.60 -8.31 -0.39
C ARG A 478 3.00 -9.75 -0.70
N ASP A 479 4.29 -10.07 -0.60
CA ASP A 479 4.81 -11.42 -0.80
C ASP A 479 4.33 -12.40 0.28
N GLU A 480 4.39 -12.00 1.56
CA GLU A 480 3.85 -12.79 2.68
C GLU A 480 2.35 -13.08 2.50
N TRP A 481 1.60 -12.09 2.02
CA TRP A 481 0.18 -12.24 1.69
C TRP A 481 -0.06 -13.25 0.56
N LEU A 482 0.73 -13.17 -0.52
CA LEU A 482 0.63 -14.10 -1.65
C LEU A 482 1.02 -15.53 -1.24
N ASP A 483 2.01 -15.68 -0.36
CA ASP A 483 2.40 -16.97 0.21
C ASP A 483 1.29 -17.55 1.10
N LEU A 484 0.65 -16.72 1.93
CA LEU A 484 -0.54 -17.10 2.71
C LEU A 484 -1.69 -17.59 1.81
N LEU A 485 -1.97 -16.87 0.72
CA LEU A 485 -2.99 -17.28 -0.25
C LEU A 485 -2.64 -18.61 -0.93
N SER A 486 -1.38 -18.78 -1.33
CA SER A 486 -0.89 -20.01 -1.95
C SER A 486 -1.05 -21.21 -1.01
N ALA A 487 -0.60 -21.07 0.25
CA ALA A 487 -0.73 -22.09 1.28
C ALA A 487 -2.20 -22.46 1.54
N THR A 488 -3.09 -21.46 1.53
CA THR A 488 -4.53 -21.65 1.71
C THR A 488 -5.16 -22.47 0.58
N ARG A 489 -4.75 -22.24 -0.67
CA ARG A 489 -5.22 -23.01 -1.84
C ARG A 489 -4.69 -24.45 -1.84
N GLN A 490 -3.43 -24.64 -1.43
CA GLN A 490 -2.85 -25.98 -1.28
C GLN A 490 -3.65 -26.79 -0.25
N ARG A 491 -4.05 -26.18 0.86
CA ARG A 491 -4.93 -26.81 1.86
C ARG A 491 -6.30 -27.21 1.30
N CYS A 492 -6.89 -26.40 0.41
CA CYS A 492 -8.12 -26.77 -0.29
C CYS A 492 -7.90 -28.02 -1.14
N SER A 493 -6.80 -28.03 -1.91
CA SER A 493 -6.44 -29.15 -2.78
C SER A 493 -6.15 -30.45 -2.00
N SER A 494 -5.73 -30.35 -0.74
CA SER A 494 -5.53 -31.50 0.15
C SER A 494 -6.82 -31.99 0.83
N GLY A 495 -8.00 -31.53 0.40
CA GLY A 495 -9.29 -32.01 0.89
C GLY A 495 -9.77 -31.38 2.20
N ALA A 496 -9.20 -30.25 2.63
CA ALA A 496 -9.75 -29.51 3.76
C ALA A 496 -11.17 -29.02 3.43
N ALA A 497 -12.11 -29.22 4.36
CA ALA A 497 -13.50 -28.82 4.18
C ALA A 497 -13.59 -27.30 3.94
N ALA A 498 -14.26 -26.90 2.87
CA ALA A 498 -14.49 -25.50 2.58
C ALA A 498 -15.31 -24.82 3.70
N PRO A 499 -15.12 -23.51 3.94
CA PRO A 499 -15.95 -22.74 4.84
C PRO A 499 -17.42 -22.87 4.49
N ARG A 500 -18.25 -22.92 5.51
CA ARG A 500 -19.70 -22.89 5.36
C ARG A 500 -20.12 -21.51 4.87
N GLN A 501 -21.12 -21.47 3.99
CA GLN A 501 -21.71 -20.21 3.55
C GLN A 501 -22.25 -19.45 4.76
N VAL A 502 -21.95 -18.15 4.82
CA VAL A 502 -22.49 -17.26 5.84
C VAL A 502 -23.97 -17.00 5.52
N VAL A 503 -24.85 -17.26 6.48
CA VAL A 503 -26.31 -17.19 6.28
C VAL A 503 -26.83 -15.79 6.62
N PRO A 504 -27.68 -15.18 5.77
CA PRO A 504 -28.35 -13.92 6.09
C PRO A 504 -29.23 -14.01 7.35
N GLY A 505 -29.35 -12.90 8.08
CA GLY A 505 -30.21 -12.76 9.26
C GLY A 505 -29.45 -12.26 10.50
N VAL A 506 -30.03 -12.50 11.68
CA VAL A 506 -29.42 -12.14 12.96
C VAL A 506 -28.38 -13.18 13.33
N ALA A 507 -27.10 -12.81 13.22
CA ALA A 507 -26.00 -13.68 13.62
C ALA A 507 -25.78 -13.68 15.14
N VAL A 508 -25.95 -12.52 15.78
CA VAL A 508 -25.88 -12.36 17.23
C VAL A 508 -26.92 -11.31 17.64
N ALA A 509 -27.93 -11.73 18.42
CA ALA A 509 -29.03 -10.84 18.83
C ALA A 509 -28.61 -9.81 19.88
N GLU A 510 -27.69 -10.19 20.78
CA GLU A 510 -27.10 -9.30 21.79
C GLU A 510 -25.63 -9.68 21.96
N ILE A 511 -24.72 -8.84 21.46
CA ILE A 511 -23.27 -9.11 21.45
C ILE A 511 -22.73 -9.08 22.88
N GLY A 512 -22.30 -10.25 23.36
CA GLY A 512 -21.55 -10.43 24.58
C GLY A 512 -20.04 -10.49 24.35
N GLU A 513 -19.30 -10.82 25.41
CA GLU A 513 -17.84 -11.01 25.32
C GLU A 513 -17.47 -12.28 24.56
N ASP A 514 -18.27 -13.33 24.67
CA ASP A 514 -18.03 -14.62 24.03
C ASP A 514 -18.30 -14.59 22.51
N ASP A 515 -18.93 -13.51 22.05
CA ASP A 515 -19.18 -13.23 20.64
C ASP A 515 -18.04 -12.43 19.98
N LEU A 516 -17.02 -12.03 20.75
CA LEU A 516 -15.85 -11.34 20.23
C LEU A 516 -14.67 -12.30 20.06
N TRP A 517 -14.12 -12.31 18.85
CA TRP A 517 -12.99 -13.16 18.52
C TRP A 517 -11.79 -12.87 19.43
N SER A 518 -11.24 -13.92 20.04
CA SER A 518 -10.10 -13.90 20.97
C SER A 518 -10.33 -13.15 22.30
N ALA A 519 -11.54 -12.72 22.64
CA ALA A 519 -11.79 -12.00 23.88
C ALA A 519 -11.60 -12.87 25.13
N LEU A 520 -11.98 -14.15 25.05
CA LEU A 520 -11.76 -15.12 26.13
C LEU A 520 -10.27 -15.32 26.43
N ALA A 521 -9.44 -15.46 25.40
CA ALA A 521 -7.99 -15.62 25.56
C ALA A 521 -7.30 -14.39 26.20
N CYS A 522 -7.93 -13.22 26.21
CA CYS A 522 -7.41 -12.06 26.94
C CYS A 522 -7.64 -12.12 28.46
N ARG A 523 -8.54 -12.99 28.94
CA ARG A 523 -8.83 -13.14 30.37
C ARG A 523 -7.77 -13.98 31.09
N ASP A 524 -7.26 -14.98 30.40
CA ASP A 524 -6.37 -16.00 30.96
C ASP A 524 -4.90 -15.57 30.98
N ASP A 525 -4.61 -14.27 30.86
CA ASP A 525 -3.26 -13.74 31.01
C ASP A 525 -3.03 -13.29 32.47
N PRO A 526 -2.52 -14.20 33.36
CA PRO A 526 -2.27 -13.89 34.77
C PRO A 526 -1.26 -12.76 34.96
N SER A 527 -0.46 -12.43 33.94
CA SER A 527 0.53 -11.36 34.01
C SER A 527 -0.09 -9.95 34.06
N SER A 528 -1.38 -9.82 33.75
CA SER A 528 -2.11 -8.54 33.78
C SER A 528 -2.80 -8.23 35.11
N GLY A 529 -2.71 -9.13 36.09
CA GLY A 529 -3.23 -8.98 37.45
C GLY A 529 -2.50 -7.90 38.24
N GLY A 530 -3.08 -6.70 38.28
CA GLY A 530 -2.55 -5.54 38.98
C GLY A 530 -2.30 -5.75 40.48
N THR A 531 -1.02 -5.82 40.84
CA THR A 531 -0.52 -5.55 42.20
C THR A 531 -0.08 -4.09 42.41
N ALA A 532 -0.02 -3.25 41.37
CA ALA A 532 0.58 -1.91 41.48
C ALA A 532 -0.37 -0.73 41.77
N SER A 533 -1.70 -0.88 41.68
CA SER A 533 -2.62 0.28 41.71
C SER A 533 -3.35 0.54 43.05
N LYS A 534 -3.26 -0.32 44.05
CA LYS A 534 -3.98 -0.12 45.34
C LYS A 534 -3.18 0.57 46.45
N ALA A 535 -1.88 0.86 46.26
CA ALA A 535 -1.04 1.43 47.31
C ALA A 535 -0.96 2.98 47.34
N LYS A 536 -1.56 3.72 46.40
CA LYS A 536 -1.45 5.20 46.33
C LYS A 536 -2.73 6.00 46.66
N ALA A 537 -3.80 5.35 47.12
CA ALA A 537 -5.08 6.03 47.39
C ALA A 537 -5.34 6.39 48.86
N LYS A 538 -4.36 6.27 49.79
CA LYS A 538 -4.60 6.47 51.24
C LYS A 538 -3.66 7.44 51.97
N THR A 539 -3.01 8.37 51.26
CA THR A 539 -2.26 9.46 51.89
C THR A 539 -2.59 10.80 51.24
N LYS A 540 -3.79 11.32 51.53
CA LYS A 540 -4.10 12.74 51.39
C LYS A 540 -4.83 13.20 52.65
N ALA A 541 -4.07 13.25 53.74
CA ALA A 541 -4.49 13.92 54.98
C ALA A 541 -4.48 15.44 54.78
N ALA A 542 -5.40 16.09 55.50
CA ALA A 542 -5.79 17.49 55.41
C ALA A 542 -4.62 18.49 55.46
N LYS A 543 -4.75 19.59 54.71
CA LYS A 543 -3.96 20.83 54.88
C LYS A 543 -4.94 22.01 55.04
N PRO A 544 -4.68 22.96 55.97
CA PRO A 544 -5.62 24.01 56.34
C PRO A 544 -5.61 25.18 55.35
N ALA A 545 -6.68 25.95 55.38
CA ALA A 545 -6.91 27.16 54.59
C ALA A 545 -5.92 28.28 54.96
N GLY A 546 -5.43 29.03 53.95
CA GLY A 546 -4.81 30.34 54.17
C GLY A 546 -3.81 30.79 53.10
N ALA A 547 -4.13 31.94 52.48
CA ALA A 547 -3.31 32.89 51.70
C ALA A 547 -3.09 32.66 50.18
N PRO A 548 -3.30 33.70 49.34
CA PRO A 548 -3.10 33.64 47.90
C PRO A 548 -1.66 33.98 47.53
N ARG A 549 -1.04 33.19 46.65
CA ARG A 549 0.23 33.52 45.99
C ARG A 549 0.21 33.18 44.49
N PRO A 550 1.03 33.87 43.68
CA PRO A 550 0.75 34.18 42.29
C PRO A 550 1.13 33.05 41.32
N LYS A 551 0.50 33.11 40.14
CA LYS A 551 0.74 32.24 38.99
C LYS A 551 2.20 32.34 38.53
N THR A 552 2.92 31.23 38.61
CA THR A 552 4.07 30.95 37.74
C THR A 552 3.89 29.58 37.11
N ALA A 553 3.91 29.60 35.78
CA ALA A 553 3.88 28.44 34.93
C ALA A 553 5.23 27.72 34.97
N THR A 554 5.23 26.39 35.06
CA THR A 554 5.93 25.45 34.16
C THR A 554 5.87 24.04 34.75
N ASP A 555 5.22 23.13 34.01
CA ASP A 555 5.25 21.69 34.24
C ASP A 555 6.58 21.12 33.73
N HIS A 556 7.28 20.38 34.59
CA HIS A 556 8.41 19.54 34.19
C HIS A 556 7.88 18.20 33.65
N GLN A 557 7.85 18.10 32.32
CA GLN A 557 7.74 16.85 31.58
C GLN A 557 9.17 16.33 31.28
N PRO A 558 9.47 15.02 31.36
CA PRO A 558 10.75 14.49 30.92
C PRO A 558 10.87 14.64 29.39
N PRO A 559 12.07 14.94 28.84
CA PRO A 559 12.23 15.32 27.45
C PRO A 559 11.93 14.14 26.51
N SER A 560 11.02 14.38 25.57
CA SER A 560 10.82 13.54 24.38
C SER A 560 12.00 13.73 23.42
N ALA A 561 12.25 12.72 22.58
CA ALA A 561 13.35 12.69 21.61
C ALA A 561 13.35 13.86 20.58
N GLU A 562 12.28 14.66 20.51
CA GLU A 562 12.20 15.86 19.67
C GLU A 562 13.12 17.01 20.13
N SER A 563 13.51 17.07 21.42
CA SER A 563 14.37 18.15 21.90
C SER A 563 15.85 18.00 21.52
N GLN A 564 16.28 16.81 21.09
CA GLN A 564 17.66 16.58 20.61
C GLN A 564 17.84 17.03 19.15
N GLY A 565 16.80 16.88 18.32
CA GLY A 565 16.82 17.33 16.91
C GLY A 565 16.91 18.84 16.74
N SER A 566 16.25 19.61 17.63
CA SER A 566 16.32 21.08 17.60
C SER A 566 17.72 21.62 17.93
N SER A 567 18.49 20.90 18.77
CA SER A 567 19.86 21.28 19.14
C SER A 567 20.85 21.08 17.98
N ALA A 568 20.73 19.99 17.21
CA ALA A 568 21.64 19.71 16.10
C ALA A 568 21.44 20.72 14.94
N ARG A 569 20.19 21.05 14.63
CA ARG A 569 19.85 22.04 13.58
C ARG A 569 20.39 23.43 13.90
N ALA A 570 20.21 23.91 15.13
CA ALA A 570 20.73 25.20 15.55
C ALA A 570 22.27 25.25 15.47
N LYS A 571 22.95 24.16 15.88
CA LYS A 571 24.41 24.05 15.78
C LYS A 571 24.91 24.02 14.33
N PHE A 572 24.19 23.33 13.43
CA PHE A 572 24.51 23.33 12.00
C PHE A 572 24.38 24.72 11.38
N GLN A 573 23.28 25.43 11.65
CA GLN A 573 23.06 26.77 11.09
C GLN A 573 24.12 27.78 11.55
N VAL A 574 24.58 27.70 12.81
CA VAL A 574 25.66 28.55 13.32
C VAL A 574 27.00 28.23 12.63
N LEU A 575 27.38 26.95 12.54
CA LEU A 575 28.62 26.52 11.88
C LEU A 575 28.63 26.84 10.39
N TYR A 576 27.49 26.64 9.72
CA TYR A 576 27.31 26.96 8.31
C TYR A 576 27.48 28.47 8.05
N ALA A 577 26.81 29.30 8.86
CA ALA A 577 26.92 30.76 8.74
C ALA A 577 28.36 31.24 9.01
N GLU A 578 29.04 30.66 10.00
CA GLU A 578 30.45 30.94 10.31
C GLU A 578 31.37 30.60 9.12
N LEU A 579 31.22 29.41 8.54
CA LEU A 579 32.03 28.97 7.40
C LEU A 579 31.77 29.82 6.15
N CYS A 580 30.51 30.14 5.87
CA CYS A 580 30.16 31.07 4.80
C CYS A 580 30.79 32.46 5.03
N SER A 581 30.76 32.96 6.27
CA SER A 581 31.37 34.27 6.61
C SER A 581 32.89 34.28 6.48
N SER A 582 33.54 33.11 6.52
CA SER A 582 34.97 32.94 6.27
C SER A 582 35.35 32.87 4.78
N GLY A 583 34.40 33.12 3.87
CA GLY A 583 34.62 33.11 2.43
C GLY A 583 34.53 31.72 1.80
N MET A 584 34.05 30.71 2.54
CA MET A 584 33.82 29.38 2.00
C MET A 584 32.54 29.35 1.15
N GLU A 585 32.61 28.76 -0.04
CA GLU A 585 31.44 28.60 -0.91
C GLU A 585 30.36 27.76 -0.21
N ALA A 586 29.08 28.10 -0.41
CA ALA A 586 27.94 27.56 0.33
C ALA A 586 27.96 26.02 0.39
N THR A 587 28.22 25.35 -0.73
CA THR A 587 28.24 23.89 -0.79
C THR A 587 29.36 23.29 0.06
N ALA A 588 30.55 23.89 0.02
CA ALA A 588 31.70 23.47 0.83
C ALA A 588 31.50 23.78 2.32
N ALA A 589 30.88 24.91 2.65
CA ALA A 589 30.56 25.31 4.01
C ALA A 589 29.55 24.36 4.68
N ALA A 590 28.53 23.89 3.93
CA ALA A 590 27.57 22.90 4.42
C ALA A 590 28.25 21.55 4.69
N ALA A 591 29.09 21.06 3.78
CA ALA A 591 29.80 19.81 3.94
C ALA A 591 30.77 19.83 5.14
N GLU A 592 31.52 20.92 5.31
CA GLU A 592 32.46 21.10 6.43
C GLU A 592 31.73 21.28 7.77
N ALA A 593 30.58 21.95 7.81
CA ALA A 593 29.75 22.05 9.01
C ALA A 593 29.24 20.68 9.48
N LEU A 594 28.76 19.84 8.57
CA LEU A 594 28.33 18.46 8.88
C LEU A 594 29.50 17.59 9.35
N ARG A 595 30.67 17.72 8.73
CA ARG A 595 31.89 17.02 9.14
C ARG A 595 32.31 17.38 10.57
N ARG A 596 32.28 18.67 10.93
CA ARG A 596 32.62 19.13 12.29
C ARG A 596 31.60 18.67 13.34
N LEU A 597 30.32 18.61 12.98
CA LEU A 597 29.28 18.10 13.89
C LEU A 597 29.42 16.60 14.15
N SER A 598 29.66 15.81 13.10
CA SER A 598 29.83 14.35 13.24
C SER A 598 31.07 13.97 14.06
N GLN A 599 32.18 14.70 13.90
CA GLN A 599 33.38 14.50 14.72
C GLN A 599 33.13 14.78 16.20
N ARG A 600 32.38 15.84 16.54
CA ARG A 600 32.04 16.17 17.93
C ARG A 600 31.10 15.14 18.57
N SER A 601 30.18 14.57 17.80
CA SER A 601 29.31 13.50 18.28
C SER A 601 30.07 12.19 18.54
N SER A 602 31.14 11.90 17.78
CA SER A 602 31.97 10.71 18.01
C SER A 602 32.81 10.80 19.29
N VAL A 603 33.29 11.98 19.67
CA VAL A 603 34.09 12.20 20.88
C VAL A 603 33.22 12.11 22.15
N ALA A 604 31.96 12.53 22.08
CA ALA A 604 31.00 12.41 23.18
C ALA A 604 30.42 11.00 23.40
N ALA A 605 30.69 10.05 22.48
CA ALA A 605 30.31 8.65 22.63
C ALA A 605 31.48 7.77 23.13
N VAL A 606 32.69 8.32 23.17
CA VAL A 606 33.92 7.66 23.67
C VAL A 606 34.28 8.11 25.09
N ILE A 607 33.72 9.24 25.54
CA ILE A 607 33.68 9.69 26.94
C ILE A 607 32.35 9.23 27.54
#